data_AF-A0A8J6G1Q1-F1
#
_entry.id   AF-A0A8J6G1Q1-F1
#
_cell.length_a   1.000
_cell.length_b   1.000
_cell.length_c   1.000
_cell.angle_alpha   90.00
_cell.angle_beta   90.00
_cell.angle_gamma   90.00
#
_symmetry.space_group_name_H-M   'P 1'
#
loop_
_entity.id
_entity.type
_entity.pdbx_description
1 polymer ?
#
loop_
_entity_poly.entity_id
_entity_poly.type
_entity_poly.pdbx_seq_one_letter_code
_entity_poly.pdbx_strand_id
1 'polypeptide(L)'
;MNMSRLQKRLASSVHHHGKKKAWLDANETNEIANTNFRQQIQKLAKDGLIIQKPVKGNALKNNQSLMEHTHKLKADRSTRSSWLTRLRPTSLILRKQDSAKRWHLQTKNEEIIKTLSKEEEVRK
;
A
#
# COMPACT_ATOMS: atom_id res chain seq x y z
N MET A 1 14.67 -13.73 40.23
CA MET A 1 15.53 -12.58 40.58
C MET A 1 15.38 -11.47 39.52
N ASN A 2 14.80 -10.31 39.87
CA ASN A 2 14.64 -9.17 38.94
C ASN A 2 15.80 -8.17 39.13
N MET A 3 16.98 -8.49 38.59
CA MET A 3 18.26 -7.89 38.99
C MET A 3 18.66 -6.53 38.37
N SER A 4 17.78 -5.71 37.79
CA SER A 4 18.31 -4.47 37.15
C SER A 4 17.31 -3.36 36.80
N ARG A 5 16.26 -3.10 37.60
CA ARG A 5 15.38 -1.94 37.32
C ARG A 5 16.12 -0.60 37.46
N LEU A 6 16.94 -0.45 38.51
CA LEU A 6 17.67 0.78 38.77
C LEU A 6 18.82 0.97 37.78
N GLN A 7 19.63 -0.05 37.55
CA GLN A 7 20.77 -0.01 36.63
C GLN A 7 20.32 0.28 35.21
N LYS A 8 19.26 -0.40 34.71
CA LYS A 8 18.71 -0.10 33.37
C LYS A 8 18.14 1.31 33.29
N ARG A 9 17.53 1.82 34.37
CA ARG A 9 17.05 3.22 34.44
C ARG A 9 18.21 4.21 34.40
N LEU A 10 19.26 4.00 35.19
CA LEU A 10 20.43 4.86 35.19
C LEU A 10 21.15 4.82 33.84
N ALA A 11 21.42 3.63 33.30
CA ALA A 11 22.04 3.45 31.99
C ALA A 11 21.26 4.17 30.89
N SER A 12 19.92 4.02 30.89
CA SER A 12 19.03 4.71 29.93
C SER A 12 19.10 6.23 30.03
N SER A 13 19.23 6.77 31.24
CA SER A 13 19.27 8.22 31.45
C SER A 13 20.66 8.81 31.22
N VAL A 14 21.73 8.03 31.39
CA VAL A 14 23.10 8.44 31.07
C VAL A 14 23.30 8.51 29.55
N HIS A 15 22.87 7.50 28.81
CA HIS A 15 23.12 7.37 27.36
C HIS A 15 21.94 7.79 26.48
N HIS A 16 20.88 8.35 27.07
CA HIS A 16 19.76 8.95 26.36
C HIS A 16 19.02 7.98 25.40
N HIS A 17 18.83 6.73 25.85
CA HIS A 17 18.12 5.70 25.10
C HIS A 17 17.06 5.00 25.97
N GLY A 18 16.21 4.16 25.38
CA GLY A 18 15.21 3.42 26.15
C GLY A 18 15.81 2.36 27.09
N LYS A 19 15.13 2.05 28.20
CA LYS A 19 15.54 1.00 29.17
C LYS A 19 15.74 -0.39 28.53
N LYS A 20 14.97 -0.70 27.47
CA LYS A 20 15.07 -1.97 26.72
C LYS A 20 16.33 -2.05 25.83
N LYS A 21 17.04 -0.92 25.64
CA LYS A 21 18.27 -0.86 24.85
C LYS A 21 19.54 -1.05 25.67
N ALA A 22 19.47 -0.93 26.99
CA ALA A 22 20.56 -1.28 27.89
C ALA A 22 20.70 -2.81 27.96
N TRP A 23 21.78 -3.34 27.40
CA TRP A 23 22.23 -4.70 27.63
C TRP A 23 23.28 -4.69 28.74
N LEU A 24 23.16 -5.64 29.66
CA LEU A 24 24.06 -5.83 30.80
C LEU A 24 24.69 -7.20 30.60
N ASP A 25 26.00 -7.30 30.81
CA ASP A 25 26.68 -8.58 30.75
C ASP A 25 26.17 -9.53 31.85
N ALA A 26 26.00 -10.81 31.49
CA ALA A 26 25.48 -11.84 32.38
C ALA A 26 26.55 -12.42 33.30
N ASN A 27 27.83 -12.32 32.91
CA ASN A 27 28.94 -12.82 33.72
C ASN A 27 29.24 -11.90 34.91
N GLU A 28 29.11 -10.59 34.72
CA GLU A 28 29.51 -9.57 35.71
C GLU A 28 28.32 -8.98 36.49
N THR A 29 27.32 -9.82 36.77
CA THR A 29 26.06 -9.38 37.39
C THR A 29 26.24 -8.80 38.80
N ASN A 30 27.22 -9.28 39.57
CA ASN A 30 27.48 -8.81 40.94
C ASN A 30 28.04 -7.37 40.95
N GLU A 31 28.99 -7.06 40.06
CA GLU A 31 29.56 -5.71 39.93
C GLU A 31 28.50 -4.70 39.47
N ILE A 32 27.69 -5.12 38.49
CA ILE A 32 26.58 -4.31 37.97
C ILE A 32 25.51 -4.10 39.05
N ALA A 33 25.20 -5.11 39.87
CA ALA A 33 24.20 -5.02 40.93
C ALA A 33 24.59 -4.04 42.03
N ASN A 34 25.87 -4.03 42.43
CA ASN A 34 26.39 -3.12 43.45
C ASN A 34 26.48 -1.67 42.98
N THR A 35 26.37 -1.43 41.68
CA THR A 35 26.45 -0.10 41.09
C THR A 35 25.13 0.67 41.23
N ASN A 36 25.18 1.79 41.94
CA ASN A 36 23.99 2.61 42.26
C ASN A 36 24.08 4.07 41.80
N PHE A 37 25.20 4.48 41.21
CA PHE A 37 25.47 5.87 40.87
C PHE A 37 25.73 6.10 39.38
N ARG A 38 25.35 7.27 38.86
CA ARG A 38 25.46 7.61 37.43
C ARG A 38 26.90 7.57 36.92
N GLN A 39 27.86 8.08 37.69
CA GLN A 39 29.27 8.09 37.28
C GLN A 39 29.85 6.67 37.20
N GLN A 40 29.43 5.76 38.09
CA GLN A 40 29.85 4.35 38.00
C GLN A 40 29.24 3.65 36.79
N ILE A 41 27.97 3.92 36.46
CA ILE A 41 27.35 3.41 35.22
C ILE A 41 28.08 3.90 33.97
N GLN A 42 28.56 5.14 33.95
CA GLN A 42 29.42 5.65 32.85
C GLN A 42 30.74 4.88 32.77
N LYS A 43 31.35 4.54 33.91
CA LYS A 43 32.57 3.75 33.95
C LYS A 43 32.33 2.34 33.38
N LEU A 44 31.33 1.63 33.87
CA LEU A 44 30.96 0.29 33.36
C LEU A 44 30.61 0.29 31.86
N ALA A 45 30.01 1.36 31.36
CA ALA A 45 29.73 1.50 29.93
C ALA A 45 31.01 1.72 29.09
N LYS A 46 32.00 2.44 29.61
CA LYS A 46 33.33 2.57 28.99
C LYS A 46 34.08 1.24 29.00
N ASP A 47 33.94 0.49 30.10
CA ASP A 47 34.57 -0.83 30.27
C ASP A 47 33.85 -1.92 29.46
N GLY A 48 32.73 -1.61 28.79
CA GLY A 48 32.00 -2.54 27.92
C GLY A 48 31.05 -3.50 28.64
N LEU A 49 30.91 -3.38 29.96
CA LEU A 49 30.01 -4.21 30.79
C LEU A 49 28.53 -3.83 30.60
N ILE A 50 28.28 -2.59 30.18
CA ILE A 50 26.95 -2.08 29.82
C ILE A 50 26.98 -1.60 28.37
N ILE A 51 26.22 -2.25 27.51
CA ILE A 51 26.24 -1.99 26.05
C ILE A 51 24.87 -1.49 25.58
N GLN A 52 24.86 -0.46 24.75
CA GLN A 52 23.66 -0.03 24.03
C GLN A 52 23.41 -0.94 22.82
N LYS A 53 22.25 -1.61 22.79
CA LYS A 53 21.82 -2.35 21.60
C LYS A 53 21.53 -1.39 20.45
N PRO A 54 21.99 -1.69 19.22
CA PRO A 54 21.66 -0.88 18.05
C PRO A 54 20.15 -0.82 17.81
N VAL A 55 19.71 0.26 17.18
CA VAL A 55 18.32 0.40 16.73
C VAL A 55 18.14 -0.43 15.46
N LYS A 56 17.01 -1.15 15.35
CA LYS A 56 16.66 -1.80 14.10
C LYS A 56 16.50 -0.69 13.06
N GLY A 57 17.37 -0.67 12.06
CA GLY A 57 17.31 0.32 10.99
C GLY A 57 15.98 0.23 10.24
N ASN A 58 15.47 1.37 9.78
CA ASN A 58 14.35 1.39 8.86
C ASN A 58 14.85 0.91 7.49
N ALA A 59 14.47 -0.31 7.10
CA ALA A 59 14.73 -0.86 5.76
C ALA A 59 14.03 -0.05 4.64
N LEU A 60 13.09 0.84 4.99
CA LEU A 60 12.38 1.75 4.08
C LEU A 60 13.23 2.92 3.56
N LYS A 61 14.56 2.87 3.70
CA LYS A 61 15.45 3.82 2.99
C LYS A 61 15.36 3.69 1.46
N ASN A 62 14.67 2.68 0.92
CA ASN A 62 14.24 2.56 -0.49
C ASN A 62 12.85 3.16 -0.79
N ASN A 63 12.41 4.16 -0.03
CA ASN A 63 11.12 4.81 -0.27
C ASN A 63 11.06 5.51 -1.64
N GLN A 64 12.17 6.02 -2.19
CA GLN A 64 12.19 6.63 -3.53
C GLN A 64 11.85 5.63 -4.62
N SER A 65 12.54 4.49 -4.70
CA SER A 65 12.24 3.45 -5.70
C SER A 65 10.82 2.90 -5.56
N LEU A 66 10.36 2.66 -4.32
CA LEU A 66 8.99 2.22 -4.04
C LEU A 66 7.96 3.30 -4.41
N MET A 67 8.24 4.56 -4.10
CA MET A 67 7.41 5.71 -4.47
C MET A 67 7.33 5.84 -5.98
N GLU A 68 8.45 5.88 -6.68
CA GLU A 68 8.52 5.95 -8.14
C GLU A 68 7.75 4.81 -8.81
N HIS A 69 7.94 3.57 -8.34
CA HIS A 69 7.18 2.42 -8.81
C HIS A 69 5.67 2.60 -8.58
N THR A 70 5.29 3.04 -7.38
CA THR A 70 3.88 3.28 -7.03
C THR A 70 3.27 4.42 -7.87
N HIS A 71 4.01 5.50 -8.11
CA HIS A 71 3.59 6.62 -8.93
C HIS A 71 3.42 6.21 -10.40
N LYS A 72 4.34 5.39 -10.94
CA LYS A 72 4.23 4.82 -12.29
C LYS A 72 3.00 3.93 -12.43
N LEU A 73 2.76 3.02 -11.49
CA LEU A 73 1.56 2.16 -11.49
C LEU A 73 0.26 2.95 -11.39
N LYS A 74 0.23 4.00 -10.56
CA LYS A 74 -0.94 4.89 -10.45
C LYS A 74 -1.20 5.67 -11.74
N ALA A 75 -0.14 6.17 -12.38
CA ALA A 75 -0.23 6.85 -13.67
C ALA A 75 -0.75 5.91 -14.77
N ASP A 76 -0.19 4.71 -14.89
CA ASP A 76 -0.64 3.70 -15.87
C ASP A 76 -2.10 3.30 -15.65
N ARG A 77 -2.50 3.05 -14.39
CA ARG A 77 -3.90 2.76 -14.04
C ARG A 77 -4.84 3.91 -14.44
N SER A 78 -4.44 5.16 -14.23
CA SER A 78 -5.22 6.34 -14.63
C SER A 78 -5.37 6.43 -16.15
N THR A 79 -4.27 6.28 -16.90
CA THR A 79 -4.26 6.30 -18.37
C THR A 79 -5.12 5.19 -18.95
N ARG A 80 -5.00 3.96 -18.42
CA ARG A 80 -5.77 2.80 -18.88
C ARG A 80 -7.24 2.90 -18.55
N SER A 81 -7.59 3.37 -17.34
CA SER A 81 -8.97 3.66 -16.95
C SER A 81 -9.59 4.75 -17.84
N SER A 82 -8.84 5.80 -18.11
CA SER A 82 -9.26 6.89 -18.99
C SER A 82 -9.49 6.44 -20.44
N TRP A 83 -8.60 5.61 -20.99
CA TRP A 83 -8.75 5.06 -22.34
C TRP A 83 -9.98 4.14 -22.47
N LEU A 84 -10.18 3.24 -21.51
CA LEU A 84 -11.37 2.39 -21.42
C LEU A 84 -12.65 3.23 -21.23
N THR A 85 -12.56 4.36 -20.53
CA THR A 85 -13.69 5.27 -20.31
C THR A 85 -13.99 6.12 -21.55
N ARG A 86 -12.99 6.47 -22.37
CA ARG A 86 -13.19 7.18 -23.65
C ARG A 86 -13.75 6.30 -24.76
N LEU A 87 -13.36 5.03 -24.82
CA LEU A 87 -13.85 4.08 -25.83
C LEU A 87 -15.25 3.51 -25.52
N ARG A 88 -15.68 3.55 -24.26
CA ARG A 88 -16.98 3.01 -23.85
C ARG A 88 -18.16 3.83 -24.43
N PRO A 89 -18.18 5.17 -24.38
CA PRO A 89 -19.22 5.96 -25.04
C PRO A 89 -19.26 5.75 -26.55
N THR A 90 -18.11 5.74 -27.24
CA THR A 90 -18.07 5.56 -28.70
C THR A 90 -18.61 4.19 -29.12
N SER A 91 -18.22 3.12 -28.43
CA SER A 91 -18.78 1.78 -28.69
C SER A 91 -20.28 1.67 -28.39
N LEU A 92 -20.79 2.38 -27.37
CA LEU A 92 -22.23 2.45 -27.09
C LEU A 92 -23.00 3.25 -28.15
N ILE A 93 -22.44 4.36 -28.63
CA ILE A 93 -23.04 5.19 -29.69
C ILE A 93 -23.17 4.38 -30.99
N LEU A 94 -22.11 3.67 -31.38
CA LEU A 94 -22.14 2.81 -32.58
C LEU A 94 -23.21 1.72 -32.44
N ARG A 95 -23.28 1.04 -31.30
CA ARG A 95 -24.34 0.05 -31.03
C ARG A 95 -25.74 0.65 -31.13
N LYS A 96 -25.96 1.85 -30.58
CA LYS A 96 -27.26 2.52 -30.64
C LYS A 96 -27.65 2.91 -32.06
N GLN A 97 -26.70 3.38 -32.87
CA GLN A 97 -26.93 3.66 -34.29
C GLN A 97 -27.26 2.39 -35.08
N ASP A 98 -26.54 1.29 -34.85
CA ASP A 98 -26.79 0.03 -35.54
C ASP A 98 -28.14 -0.60 -35.17
N SER A 99 -28.54 -0.53 -33.89
CA SER A 99 -29.87 -0.94 -33.45
C SER A 99 -30.98 -0.10 -34.10
N ALA A 100 -30.79 1.22 -34.21
CA ALA A 100 -31.75 2.11 -34.86
C ALA A 100 -31.88 1.81 -36.37
N LYS A 101 -30.75 1.56 -37.06
CA LYS A 101 -30.75 1.12 -38.46
C LYS A 101 -31.50 -0.19 -38.63
N ARG A 102 -31.22 -1.20 -37.80
CA ARG A 102 -31.91 -2.51 -37.86
C ARG A 102 -33.42 -2.38 -37.69
N TRP A 103 -33.85 -1.58 -36.72
CA TRP A 103 -35.27 -1.31 -36.49
C TRP A 103 -35.94 -0.62 -37.68
N HIS A 104 -35.26 0.35 -38.31
CA HIS A 104 -35.77 1.01 -39.51
C HIS A 104 -35.86 0.07 -40.73
N LEU A 105 -34.88 -0.80 -40.93
CA LEU A 105 -34.95 -1.81 -42.00
C LEU A 105 -36.12 -2.78 -41.76
N GLN A 106 -36.32 -3.20 -40.51
CA GLN A 106 -37.39 -4.13 -40.16
C GLN A 106 -38.77 -3.53 -40.40
N THR A 107 -39.00 -2.29 -39.95
CA THR A 107 -40.27 -1.57 -40.20
C THR A 107 -40.54 -1.40 -41.70
N LYS A 108 -39.53 -1.02 -42.49
CA LYS A 108 -39.67 -0.91 -43.95
C LYS A 108 -40.00 -2.25 -44.62
N ASN A 109 -39.37 -3.35 -44.18
CA ASN A 109 -39.67 -4.68 -44.69
C ASN A 109 -41.09 -5.13 -44.33
N GLU A 110 -41.54 -4.86 -43.10
CA GLU A 110 -42.90 -5.16 -42.65
C GLU A 110 -43.95 -4.36 -43.44
N GLU A 111 -43.69 -3.09 -43.73
CA GLU A 111 -44.54 -2.24 -44.59
C GLU A 111 -44.63 -2.82 -46.02
N ILE A 112 -43.50 -3.21 -46.62
CA ILE A 112 -43.46 -3.83 -47.95
C ILE A 112 -44.26 -5.14 -47.98
N ILE A 113 -44.10 -6.01 -46.98
CA ILE A 113 -44.88 -7.26 -46.88
C ILE A 113 -46.37 -6.95 -46.81
N LYS A 114 -46.77 -5.93 -46.04
CA LYS A 114 -48.17 -5.53 -45.90
C LYS A 114 -48.75 -4.94 -47.20
N THR A 115 -47.97 -4.17 -47.97
CA THR A 115 -48.41 -3.66 -49.27
C THR A 115 -48.58 -4.79 -50.28
N LEU A 116 -47.63 -5.74 -50.32
CA LEU A 116 -47.71 -6.90 -51.22
C LEU A 116 -48.91 -7.79 -50.89
N SER A 117 -49.18 -8.04 -49.61
CA SER A 117 -50.36 -8.81 -49.17
C SER A 117 -51.67 -8.15 -49.59
N LYS A 118 -51.79 -6.81 -49.48
CA LYS A 118 -52.98 -6.07 -49.93
C LYS A 118 -53.15 -6.13 -51.45
N GLU A 119 -52.05 -6.03 -52.21
CA GLU A 119 -52.10 -6.15 -53.67
C GLU A 119 -52.52 -7.57 -54.11
N GLU A 120 -52.07 -8.61 -53.41
CA GLU A 120 -52.51 -10.00 -53.67
C GLU A 120 -53.99 -10.23 -53.32
N GLU A 121 -54.50 -9.63 -52.25
CA GLU A 121 -55.93 -9.67 -51.90
C GLU A 121 -56.81 -8.96 -52.95
N VAL A 122 -56.35 -7.84 -53.51
CA VAL A 122 -57.06 -7.10 -54.57
C VAL A 122 -57.01 -7.82 -55.93
N ARG A 123 -55.99 -8.65 -56.16
CA ARG A 123 -55.83 -9.44 -57.40
C ARG A 123 -56.64 -10.75 -57.41
N LYS A 124 -57.25 -11.13 -56.28
CA LYS A 124 -58.18 -12.27 -56.17
C LYS A 124 -59.62 -11.82 -56.31
#